data_AF-A0AAV5UXJ4-F1
#
_entry.id   AF-A0AAV5UXJ4-F1
#
_cell.length_a   1.000
_cell.length_b   1.000
_cell.length_c   1.000
_cell.angle_alpha   90.00
_cell.angle_beta   90.00
_cell.angle_gamma   90.00
#
_symmetry.space_group_name_H-M   'P 1'
#
loop_
_entity.id
_entity.type
_entity.pdbx_description
1 polymer ?
#
loop_
_entity_poly.entity_id
_entity_poly.type
_entity_poly.pdbx_seq_one_letter_code
_entity_poly.pdbx_strand_id
1 'polypeptide(L)' 'TMSYEFYSGTCHYNNGYVYETGYSPRPMSAQETNLMVQYGNEWAQYGVQVARFALGRDTMPVPPVMPCFCHNCY' A
#
# COMPACT_ATOMS: atom_id res chain seq x y z
N THR A 1 -1.54 12.88 13.37
CA THR A 1 -0.77 12.18 12.32
C THR A 1 -1.56 10.95 11.92
N MET A 2 -1.96 10.82 10.65
CA MET A 2 -2.61 9.59 10.18
C MET A 2 -1.56 8.48 10.13
N SER A 3 -1.68 7.51 11.04
CA SER A 3 -0.88 6.28 11.03
C SER A 3 -1.49 5.34 10.00
N TYR A 4 -0.83 5.17 8.86
CA TYR A 4 -1.22 4.17 7.88
C TYR A 4 -0.47 2.88 8.18
N GLU A 5 -1.22 1.81 8.51
CA GLU A 5 -0.69 0.45 8.67
C GLU A 5 -1.00 -0.37 7.42
N PHE A 6 0.03 -0.95 6.83
CA PHE A 6 -0.07 -1.76 5.61
C PHE A 6 0.72 -3.05 5.76
N TYR A 7 0.18 -4.19 5.31
CA TYR A 7 0.75 -5.53 5.51
C TYR A 7 0.96 -6.29 4.19
N SER A 8 2.16 -6.86 3.99
CA SER A 8 2.54 -7.76 2.87
C SER A 8 3.28 -8.99 3.40
N GLY A 9 2.58 -10.08 3.69
CA GLY A 9 3.23 -11.30 4.20
C GLY A 9 4.02 -11.03 5.49
N THR A 10 5.35 -11.15 5.45
CA THR A 10 6.27 -10.84 6.58
C THR A 10 6.55 -9.36 6.79
N CYS A 11 5.99 -8.48 5.95
CA CYS A 11 6.26 -7.05 5.91
C CYS A 11 5.11 -6.21 6.42
N HIS A 12 5.48 -5.19 7.17
CA HIS A 12 4.54 -4.21 7.71
C HIS A 12 5.13 -2.81 7.58
N TYR A 13 4.32 -1.85 7.13
CA TYR A 13 4.70 -0.45 7.02
C TYR A 13 3.87 0.38 7.98
N ASN A 14 4.53 1.10 8.89
CA ASN A 14 3.84 1.97 9.84
C ASN A 14 4.69 3.18 10.20
N ASN A 15 4.05 4.35 10.19
CA ASN A 15 4.59 5.61 10.68
C ASN A 15 5.98 5.97 10.12
N GLY A 16 6.22 5.69 8.84
CA GLY A 16 7.51 5.98 8.21
C GLY A 16 8.55 4.86 8.34
N TYR A 17 8.18 3.67 8.84
CA TYR A 17 9.09 2.54 9.03
C TYR A 17 8.65 1.30 8.28
N VAL A 18 9.64 0.51 7.88
CA VAL A 18 9.51 -0.86 7.37
C VAL A 18 9.84 -1.82 8.51
N TYR A 19 8.93 -2.76 8.77
CA TYR A 19 9.07 -3.85 9.71
C TYR A 19 9.04 -5.15 8.91
N GLU A 20 10.05 -6.00 9.09
CA GLU A 20 10.14 -7.30 8.42
C GLU A 20 10.55 -8.36 9.44
N THR A 21 9.87 -9.51 9.42
CA THR A 21 10.21 -10.62 10.32
C THR A 21 11.65 -11.08 10.09
N GLY A 22 12.46 -11.11 11.14
CA GLY A 22 13.88 -11.50 11.08
C GLY A 22 14.86 -10.35 10.80
N TYR A 23 14.37 -9.13 10.59
CA TYR A 23 15.20 -7.94 10.38
C TYR A 23 14.88 -6.84 11.39
N SER A 24 15.87 -6.01 11.70
CA SER A 24 15.64 -4.82 12.52
C SER A 24 14.75 -3.82 11.76
N PRO A 25 13.77 -3.17 12.42
CA PRO A 25 12.98 -2.12 11.80
C PRO A 25 13.88 -1.02 11.25
N ARG A 26 13.54 -0.51 10.07
CA ARG A 26 14.30 0.58 9.42
C ARG A 26 13.36 1.70 8.98
N PRO A 27 13.82 2.96 8.96
CA PRO A 27 13.04 4.03 8.36
C PRO A 27 12.87 3.78 6.85
N MET A 28 11.72 4.20 6.33
CA MET A 28 11.50 4.33 4.89
C MET A 28 12.35 5.47 4.34
N SER A 29 12.87 5.28 3.13
CA SER A 29 13.45 6.38 2.36
C SER A 29 12.36 7.37 1.91
N ALA A 30 12.78 8.55 1.46
CA ALA A 30 11.86 9.52 0.88
C ALA A 30 11.13 8.96 -0.36
N GLN A 31 11.81 8.16 -1.17
CA GLN A 31 11.22 7.51 -2.34
C GLN A 31 10.17 6.47 -1.93
N GLU A 32 10.46 5.61 -0.96
CA GLU A 32 9.52 4.62 -0.43
C GLU A 32 8.28 5.28 0.17
N THR A 33 8.48 6.39 0.89
CA THR A 33 7.39 7.20 1.44
C THR A 33 6.49 7.75 0.33
N ASN A 34 7.07 8.30 -0.74
CA ASN A 34 6.30 8.81 -1.88
C ASN A 34 5.51 7.70 -2.58
N LEU A 35 6.08 6.51 -2.71
CA LEU A 35 5.40 5.34 -3.28
C LEU A 35 4.21 4.90 -2.41
N MET A 36 4.33 4.94 -1.07
CA MET A 36 3.19 4.66 -0.18
C MET A 36 2.09 5.71 -0.27
N VAL A 37 2.44 6.99 -0.44
CA VAL A 37 1.46 8.06 -0.68
C VAL A 37 0.74 7.82 -2.02
N GLN A 38 1.47 7.48 -3.08
CA GLN A 38 0.88 7.14 -4.37
C GLN A 38 -0.06 5.94 -4.25
N TYR A 39 0.38 4.86 -3.59
CA TYR A 39 -0.46 3.69 -3.35
C TYR A 39 -1.76 4.04 -2.61
N GLY A 40 -1.69 4.87 -1.56
CA GLY A 40 -2.89 5.35 -0.86
C GLY A 40 -3.86 6.11 -1.76
N ASN A 41 -3.34 6.95 -2.67
CA ASN A 41 -4.17 7.68 -3.65
C ASN A 41 -4.81 6.75 -4.68
N GLU A 42 -4.05 5.78 -5.21
CA GLU A 42 -4.56 4.76 -6.12
C GLU A 42 -5.66 3.93 -5.44
N TRP A 43 -5.49 3.64 -4.14
CA TRP A 43 -6.47 2.87 -3.38
C TRP A 43 -7.78 3.63 -3.14
N ALA A 44 -7.68 4.94 -2.88
CA ALA A 44 -8.85 5.81 -2.84
C ALA A 44 -9.59 5.87 -4.19
N GLN A 45 -8.85 5.93 -5.31
CA GLN A 45 -9.44 5.91 -6.65
C GLN A 45 -10.10 4.58 -6.98
N TYR A 46 -9.48 3.46 -6.60
CA TYR A 46 -10.07 2.13 -6.75
C TYR A 46 -11.43 2.03 -6.05
N GLY A 47 -11.57 2.58 -4.83
CA GLY A 47 -12.85 2.62 -4.11
C GLY A 47 -13.96 3.31 -4.92
N VAL A 48 -13.64 4.40 -5.62
CA VAL A 48 -14.58 5.08 -6.53
C VAL A 48 -14.92 4.20 -7.74
N GLN A 49 -13.93 3.54 -8.33
CA GLN A 49 -14.13 2.65 -9.48
C GLN A 49 -15.01 1.44 -9.11
N VAL A 50 -14.80 0.84 -7.94
CA VAL A 50 -15.62 -0.26 -7.42
C VAL A 50 -17.07 0.19 -7.24
N ALA A 51 -17.30 1.39 -6.70
CA ALA A 51 -18.65 1.93 -6.57
C ALA A 51 -19.34 2.12 -7.93
N ARG A 52 -18.59 2.55 -8.96
CA ARG A 52 -19.13 2.69 -10.32
C ARG A 52 -19.41 1.34 -10.99
N PHE A 53 -18.55 0.34 -10.80
CA PHE A 53 -18.79 -1.04 -11.22
C PHE A 53 -20.05 -1.62 -10.57
N ALA A 54 -20.24 -1.43 -9.26
CA ALA A 54 -21.42 -1.91 -8.53
C ALA A 54 -22.74 -1.29 -9.04
N LEU A 55 -22.68 -0.12 -9.68
CA LEU A 55 -23.81 0.53 -10.35
C LEU A 55 -23.96 0.13 -11.82
N GLY A 56 -23.16 -0.81 -12.33
CA GLY A 56 -23.17 -1.27 -13.72
C GLY A 56 -22.67 -0.23 -14.73
N ARG A 57 -21.88 0.76 -14.29
CA ARG A 57 -21.44 1.87 -15.15
C ARG A 57 -20.08 1.64 -15.83
N ASP A 58 -19.25 0.81 -15.23
CA ASP A 58 -17.90 0.49 -15.72
C ASP A 58 -17.63 -1.02 -15.61
N THR A 59 -16.48 -1.46 -16.11
CA THR A 59 -15.94 -2.81 -15.90
C THR A 59 -15.30 -2.96 -14.53
N MET A 60 -15.07 -4.21 -14.10
CA MET A 60 -14.40 -4.50 -12.83
C MET A 60 -12.99 -3.87 -12.82
N PRO A 61 -12.68 -2.96 -11.89
CA PRO A 61 -11.37 -2.36 -11.81
C PRO A 61 -10.33 -3.34 -11.25
N VAL A 62 -9.07 -3.13 -11.61
CA VAL A 62 -7.93 -3.87 -11.07
C VAL A 62 -7.48 -3.16 -9.78
N PRO A 63 -7.30 -3.89 -8.66
CA PRO A 63 -6.76 -3.28 -7.45
C PRO A 63 -5.30 -2.85 -7.66
N PRO A 64 -4.88 -1.69 -7.13
CA PRO A 64 -3.48 -1.30 -7.06
C PRO A 64 -2.66 -2.34 -6.29
N VAL A 65 -1.42 -2.53 -6.73
CA VAL A 65 -0.49 -3.46 -6.11
C VAL A 65 0.32 -2.70 -5.08
N MET A 66 0.35 -3.21 -3.85
CA MET A 66 1.13 -2.59 -2.79
C MET A 66 2.64 -2.73 -3.06
N PRO A 67 3.42 -1.65 -2.98
CA PRO A 67 4.88 -1.72 -3.09
C PRO A 67 5.49 -2.61 -2.00
N CYS A 68 6.54 -3.34 -2.35
CA CYS A 68 7.34 -4.10 -1.38
C CYS A 68 8.72 -3.47 -1.17
N PHE A 69 9.06 -3.19 0.09
CA PHE A 69 10.35 -2.61 0.49
C PHE A 69 11.18 -3.51 1.40
N CYS A 70 10.68 -4.71 1.67
CA CYS A 70 11.40 -5.72 2.43
C CYS A 70 12.43 -6.46 1.60
N HIS A 71 13.22 -7.28 2.27
CA HIS A 71 14.11 -8.22 1.60
C HIS A 71 13.33 -9.35 0.92
N ASN A 72 12.27 -9.86 1.57
CA ASN A 72 11.38 -10.87 0.99
C ASN A 72 9.98 -10.30 0.74
N CYS A 73 9.53 -10.38 -0.52
CA CYS A 73 8.25 -9.85 -0.98
C CYS A 73 7.21 -10.93 -1.31
N TYR A 74 7.49 -12.19 -0.92
CA TYR A 74 6.75 -13.38 -1.33
C TYR A 74 6.43 -14.27 -0.13
#